data_AF-A0A940UYV5-F1
#
_entry.id   AF-A0A940UYV5-F1
#
_cell.length_a   1.000
_cell.length_b   1.000
_cell.length_c   1.000
_cell.angle_alpha   90.00
_cell.angle_beta   90.00
_cell.angle_gamma   90.00
#
_symmetry.space_group_name_H-M   'P 1'
#
loop_
_entity.id
_entity.type
_entity.pdbx_description
1 polymer ?
#
loop_
_entity_poly.entity_id
_entity_poly.type
_entity_poly.pdbx_seq_one_letter_code
_entity_poly.pdbx_strand_id
1 'polypeptide(L)'
;MRTSRKLIIMIFVLLLLMLLSACRVGEERYELTNYIGKSVSTFERRSGTKLEAQGTGVYLMKNVVQIMAPEKEVNAITLLSGAGEYKVFGVTIGMTKTEVDALLAESFGKEIAKTINTEKNAVTYTYLKNEKELYISYDVDKETVTELSYYIVDLKEQEDTKEQEQASSGELMAMIGDTRVYYNEAMVYLKSAQQNYETTYGKDVWNADILGNGETFGSMIKDEVIHQITELKIIRAEAEKEGITLSEEELADANAYAKEHFEGLSSEDISKYLITEELLRQVYADNLLAEKVFENKTINVDNKVSDLEAKQITIQQILINSVHYDAEGKTTELSAEEKAEAYEKVQNLLEQAKTTDDFRALAEANSESETIEYTFGRGEGPKEYSSSFEQAAFTLKTGQISDIISTDYGWHILYCVSDNNEDATTQRKEEIINQRRSELFAQLYEEWSANYDIVVNSEAWKAISFE
;
A
#
# COMPACT_ATOMS: atom_id res chain seq x y z
N MET A 1 -14.44 6.70 -26.34
CA MET A 1 -14.09 5.85 -25.17
C MET A 1 -13.39 4.55 -25.60
N ARG A 2 -12.31 4.60 -26.39
CA ARG A 2 -11.65 3.39 -26.92
C ARG A 2 -10.16 3.28 -26.54
N THR A 3 -9.67 4.20 -25.71
CA THR A 3 -8.26 4.31 -25.29
C THR A 3 -8.04 3.96 -23.81
N SER A 4 -9.08 3.72 -23.01
CA SER A 4 -8.95 3.42 -21.57
C SER A 4 -8.83 1.92 -21.24
N ARG A 5 -9.14 1.02 -22.19
CA ARG A 5 -9.10 -0.44 -21.95
C ARG A 5 -7.69 -1.06 -21.87
N LYS A 6 -6.65 -0.35 -22.31
CA LYS A 6 -5.26 -0.88 -22.26
C LYS A 6 -4.57 -0.71 -20.91
N LEU A 7 -5.12 0.12 -20.02
CA LEU A 7 -4.50 0.42 -18.72
C LEU A 7 -4.93 -0.56 -17.61
N ILE A 8 -6.07 -1.23 -17.77
CA ILE A 8 -6.73 -2.01 -16.71
C ILE A 8 -5.97 -3.32 -16.39
N ILE A 9 -5.26 -3.89 -17.37
CA ILE A 9 -4.67 -5.24 -17.21
C ILE A 9 -3.27 -5.19 -16.56
N MET A 10 -2.62 -4.03 -16.51
CA MET A 10 -1.29 -3.88 -15.87
C MET A 10 -1.37 -3.74 -14.35
N ILE A 11 -2.58 -3.60 -13.79
CA ILE A 11 -2.83 -3.31 -12.37
C ILE A 11 -2.89 -4.61 -11.53
N PHE A 12 -3.19 -5.75 -12.17
CA PHE A 12 -3.28 -7.06 -11.48
C PHE A 12 -1.94 -7.51 -10.83
N VAL A 13 -0.79 -7.12 -11.39
CA VAL A 13 0.54 -7.50 -10.88
C VAL A 13 1.09 -6.47 -9.88
N LEU A 14 0.74 -5.19 -10.01
CA LEU A 14 1.31 -4.13 -9.16
C LEU A 14 0.70 -4.10 -7.74
N LEU A 15 -0.55 -4.55 -7.57
CA LEU A 15 -1.27 -4.53 -6.29
C LEU A 15 -1.18 -5.84 -5.49
N LEU A 16 -0.82 -6.97 -6.10
CA LEU A 16 -0.53 -8.21 -5.35
C LEU A 16 0.67 -8.01 -4.39
N LEU A 17 1.65 -7.18 -4.80
CA LEU A 17 2.81 -6.77 -4.01
C LEU A 17 2.48 -5.78 -2.88
N MET A 18 1.34 -5.09 -2.96
CA MET A 18 0.93 -4.07 -1.99
C MET A 18 0.35 -4.63 -0.68
N LEU A 19 -0.02 -5.92 -0.64
CA LEU A 19 -0.58 -6.57 0.55
C LEU A 19 0.46 -7.24 1.46
N LEU A 20 1.72 -7.35 1.02
CA LEU A 20 2.76 -8.17 1.68
C LEU A 20 3.80 -7.40 2.51
N SER A 21 3.71 -6.05 2.60
CA SER A 21 4.79 -5.23 3.18
C SER A 21 4.54 -4.69 4.59
N ALA A 22 3.43 -5.01 5.26
CA ALA A 22 3.04 -4.35 6.51
C ALA A 22 3.00 -5.30 7.72
N CYS A 23 4.16 -5.80 8.17
CA CYS A 23 4.26 -6.46 9.48
C CYS A 23 5.40 -5.90 10.33
N ARG A 24 5.02 -5.18 11.39
CA ARG A 24 5.84 -4.95 12.58
C ARG A 24 4.96 -5.19 13.80
N VAL A 25 5.35 -6.14 14.64
CA VAL A 25 4.71 -6.47 15.93
C VAL A 25 4.75 -5.24 16.84
N GLY A 26 3.59 -4.68 17.15
CA GLY A 26 3.43 -3.49 17.99
C GLY A 26 3.49 -3.79 19.50
N GLU A 27 3.98 -2.83 20.27
CA GLU A 27 4.07 -2.86 21.75
C GLU A 27 2.69 -2.86 22.46
N GLU A 28 1.58 -2.83 21.71
CA GLU A 28 0.22 -2.57 22.18
C GLU A 28 -0.40 -3.68 23.03
N ARG A 29 0.05 -4.94 22.89
CA ARG A 29 -0.49 -6.07 23.66
C ARG A 29 -0.41 -5.88 25.18
N TYR A 30 0.56 -5.08 25.62
CA TYR A 30 0.85 -4.84 27.03
C TYR A 30 0.02 -3.71 27.63
N GLU A 31 -0.63 -2.86 26.81
CA GLU A 31 -1.51 -1.79 27.29
C GLU A 31 -2.92 -2.32 27.54
N LEU A 32 -3.27 -2.49 28.82
CA LEU A 32 -4.48 -3.20 29.22
C LEU A 32 -5.74 -2.34 29.16
N THR A 33 -5.62 -1.01 29.16
CA THR A 33 -6.78 -0.10 29.04
C THR A 33 -7.59 -0.34 27.78
N ASN A 34 -6.94 -0.83 26.72
CA ASN A 34 -7.54 -1.18 25.42
C ASN A 34 -8.61 -2.28 25.52
N TYR A 35 -8.70 -2.99 26.64
CA TYR A 35 -9.60 -4.13 26.82
C TYR A 35 -10.77 -3.85 27.76
N ILE A 36 -10.90 -2.62 28.26
CA ILE A 36 -12.05 -2.18 29.05
C ILE A 36 -13.30 -2.15 28.16
N GLY A 37 -14.45 -2.58 28.70
CA GLY A 37 -15.71 -2.77 27.97
C GLY A 37 -15.73 -4.01 27.07
N LYS A 38 -14.69 -4.86 27.07
CA LYS A 38 -14.64 -6.10 26.29
C LYS A 38 -14.96 -7.32 27.17
N SER A 39 -15.32 -8.44 26.55
CA SER A 39 -15.53 -9.68 27.32
C SER A 39 -14.24 -10.22 27.94
N VAL A 40 -14.34 -10.96 29.04
CA VAL A 40 -13.21 -11.61 29.71
C VAL A 40 -12.43 -12.52 28.75
N SER A 41 -13.14 -13.28 27.92
CA SER A 41 -12.51 -14.14 26.90
C SER A 41 -11.70 -13.37 25.86
N THR A 42 -12.13 -12.15 25.53
CA THR A 42 -11.42 -11.26 24.61
C THR A 42 -10.21 -10.65 25.29
N PHE A 43 -10.34 -10.28 26.56
CA PHE A 43 -9.24 -9.80 27.39
C PHE A 43 -8.11 -10.83 27.47
N GLU A 44 -8.40 -12.09 27.84
CA GLU A 44 -7.39 -13.16 27.96
C GLU A 44 -6.66 -13.40 26.63
N ARG A 45 -7.42 -13.54 25.54
CA ARG A 45 -6.86 -13.80 24.21
C ARG A 45 -5.95 -12.68 23.73
N ARG A 46 -6.31 -11.41 23.94
CA ARG A 46 -5.60 -10.26 23.37
C ARG A 46 -4.45 -9.74 24.24
N SER A 47 -4.60 -9.77 25.57
CA SER A 47 -3.51 -9.41 26.49
C SER A 47 -2.45 -10.53 26.63
N GLY A 48 -2.78 -11.77 26.21
CA GLY A 48 -1.96 -12.94 26.46
C GLY A 48 -1.95 -13.37 27.94
N THR A 49 -2.89 -12.83 28.75
CA THR A 49 -3.10 -13.26 30.13
C THR A 49 -3.95 -14.53 30.17
N LYS A 50 -3.71 -15.35 31.19
CA LYS A 50 -4.54 -16.51 31.50
C LYS A 50 -5.10 -16.32 32.89
N LEU A 51 -6.40 -16.08 32.98
CA LEU A 51 -7.08 -15.66 34.18
C LEU A 51 -7.84 -16.83 34.83
N GLU A 52 -7.82 -16.85 36.15
CA GLU A 52 -8.59 -17.79 36.96
C GLU A 52 -9.76 -17.05 37.61
N ALA A 53 -10.98 -17.57 37.47
CA ALA A 53 -12.16 -17.01 38.14
C ALA A 53 -12.08 -17.24 39.66
N GLN A 54 -12.26 -16.18 40.45
CA GLN A 54 -12.21 -16.22 41.93
C GLN A 54 -13.57 -15.97 42.59
N GLY A 55 -14.62 -15.73 41.79
CA GLY A 55 -15.99 -15.44 42.24
C GLY A 55 -16.85 -14.93 41.08
N THR A 56 -18.08 -14.50 41.37
CA THR A 56 -18.96 -13.93 40.33
C THR A 56 -18.37 -12.61 39.81
N GLY A 57 -17.88 -12.62 38.57
CA GLY A 57 -17.38 -11.42 37.90
C GLY A 57 -15.99 -10.95 38.33
N VAL A 58 -15.18 -11.78 38.98
CA VAL A 58 -13.79 -11.43 39.36
C VAL A 58 -12.83 -12.49 38.85
N TYR A 59 -11.80 -12.06 38.13
CA TYR A 59 -10.82 -12.92 37.47
C TYR A 59 -9.40 -12.45 37.77
N LEU A 60 -8.46 -13.39 37.94
CA LEU A 60 -7.12 -13.10 38.43
C LEU A 60 -6.06 -13.93 37.69
N MET A 61 -4.98 -13.28 37.25
CA MET A 61 -3.67 -13.88 37.03
C MET A 61 -2.82 -13.60 38.27
N LYS A 62 -2.50 -14.65 39.03
CA LYS A 62 -1.90 -14.54 40.37
C LYS A 62 -0.69 -13.61 40.38
N ASN A 63 -0.72 -12.60 41.26
CA ASN A 63 0.31 -11.56 41.45
C ASN A 63 0.59 -10.67 40.23
N VAL A 64 -0.19 -10.76 39.15
CA VAL A 64 0.03 -10.00 37.91
C VAL A 64 -1.15 -9.07 37.66
N VAL A 65 -2.32 -9.60 37.29
CA VAL A 65 -3.48 -8.78 36.89
C VAL A 65 -4.73 -9.32 37.56
N GLN A 66 -5.54 -8.42 38.11
CA GLN A 66 -6.92 -8.70 38.48
C GLN A 66 -7.84 -7.90 37.58
N ILE A 67 -8.96 -8.49 37.16
CA ILE A 67 -10.02 -7.77 36.45
C ILE A 67 -11.38 -8.03 37.11
N MET A 68 -12.26 -7.03 37.02
CA MET A 68 -13.67 -7.17 37.36
C MET A 68 -14.51 -7.10 36.09
N ALA A 69 -15.49 -8.00 36.00
CA ALA A 69 -16.44 -8.12 34.90
C ALA A 69 -17.80 -8.67 35.39
N PRO A 70 -18.54 -7.92 36.23
CA PRO A 70 -19.80 -8.37 36.83
C PRO A 70 -20.91 -8.64 35.82
N GLU A 71 -20.95 -7.92 34.69
CA GLU A 71 -21.91 -8.10 33.59
C GLU A 71 -21.28 -8.76 32.35
N LYS A 72 -20.21 -9.55 32.55
CA LYS A 72 -19.43 -10.25 31.51
C LYS A 72 -18.52 -9.37 30.65
N GLU A 73 -18.51 -8.05 30.86
CA GLU A 73 -17.56 -7.10 30.27
C GLU A 73 -16.61 -6.54 31.32
N VAL A 74 -15.33 -6.38 30.96
CA VAL A 74 -14.28 -5.87 31.83
C VAL A 74 -14.54 -4.40 32.15
N ASN A 75 -14.87 -4.10 33.39
CA ASN A 75 -15.13 -2.73 33.85
C ASN A 75 -14.03 -2.19 34.78
N ALA A 76 -13.16 -3.07 35.28
CA ALA A 76 -12.01 -2.67 36.08
C ALA A 76 -10.79 -3.56 35.81
N ILE A 77 -9.60 -2.95 35.88
CA ILE A 77 -8.30 -3.62 35.75
C ILE A 77 -7.39 -3.16 36.88
N THR A 78 -6.73 -4.11 37.55
CA THR A 78 -5.73 -3.86 38.57
C THR A 78 -4.42 -4.56 38.20
N LEU A 79 -3.34 -3.77 38.08
CA LEU A 79 -1.96 -4.26 38.01
C LEU A 79 -1.42 -4.48 39.42
N LEU A 80 -0.87 -5.66 39.66
CA LEU A 80 -0.24 -6.07 40.91
C LEU A 80 1.28 -6.15 40.74
N SER A 81 2.02 -6.34 41.84
CA SER A 81 3.49 -6.25 41.89
C SER A 81 4.29 -7.09 40.87
N GLY A 82 3.70 -8.13 40.28
CA GLY A 82 4.31 -8.97 39.25
C GLY A 82 3.99 -8.57 37.80
N ALA A 83 3.27 -7.47 37.57
CA ALA A 83 2.83 -7.01 36.25
C ALA A 83 3.85 -6.18 35.46
N GLY A 84 5.15 -6.43 35.65
CA GLY A 84 6.23 -5.53 35.20
C GLY A 84 6.19 -5.13 33.71
N GLU A 85 5.65 -5.99 32.84
CA GLU A 85 5.56 -5.72 31.40
C GLU A 85 4.21 -5.08 31.00
N TYR A 86 3.18 -5.15 31.83
CA TYR A 86 1.84 -4.63 31.52
C TYR A 86 1.68 -3.17 31.95
N LYS A 87 0.91 -2.43 31.13
CA LYS A 87 0.69 -0.99 31.22
C LYS A 87 -0.78 -0.67 31.39
N VAL A 88 -1.07 0.41 32.10
CA VAL A 88 -2.37 1.10 32.12
C VAL A 88 -2.11 2.58 31.91
N PHE A 89 -2.56 3.14 30.78
CA PHE A 89 -2.21 4.49 30.32
C PHE A 89 -0.70 4.74 30.26
N GLY A 90 0.04 3.73 29.80
CA GLY A 90 1.50 3.75 29.74
C GLY A 90 2.20 3.51 31.09
N VAL A 91 1.47 3.50 32.22
CA VAL A 91 2.04 3.32 33.55
C VAL A 91 2.27 1.84 33.85
N THR A 92 3.49 1.48 34.25
CA THR A 92 3.86 0.13 34.71
C THR A 92 4.20 0.10 36.20
N ILE A 93 4.19 -1.10 36.77
CA ILE A 93 4.76 -1.35 38.11
C ILE A 93 6.25 -0.98 38.11
N GLY A 94 6.69 -0.28 39.15
CA GLY A 94 8.08 0.14 39.31
C GLY A 94 8.41 1.54 38.77
N MET A 95 7.52 2.20 38.02
CA MET A 95 7.71 3.59 37.61
C MET A 95 7.77 4.53 38.82
N THR A 96 8.56 5.59 38.72
CA THR A 96 8.64 6.65 39.73
C THR A 96 7.46 7.61 39.60
N LYS A 97 7.13 8.31 40.70
CA LYS A 97 6.05 9.31 40.67
C LYS A 97 6.24 10.38 39.59
N THR A 98 7.47 10.84 39.35
CA THR A 98 7.76 11.84 38.31
C THR A 98 7.43 11.35 36.90
N GLU A 99 7.73 10.09 36.59
CA GLU A 99 7.43 9.48 35.29
C GLU A 99 5.91 9.33 35.10
N VAL A 100 5.21 8.90 36.16
CA VAL A 100 3.75 8.76 36.13
C VAL A 100 3.05 10.11 35.99
N ASP A 101 3.48 11.13 36.73
CA ASP A 101 2.89 12.46 36.65
C ASP A 101 3.07 13.07 35.24
N ALA A 102 4.17 12.76 34.54
CA ALA A 102 4.38 13.17 33.15
C ALA A 102 3.41 12.46 32.17
N LEU A 103 3.16 11.16 32.36
CA LEU A 103 2.23 10.39 31.53
C LEU A 103 0.76 10.78 31.73
N LEU A 104 0.39 11.13 32.97
CA LEU A 104 -1.00 11.41 33.31
C LEU A 104 -1.41 12.88 33.16
N ALA A 105 -0.46 13.79 32.93
CA ALA A 105 -0.71 15.23 32.89
C ALA A 105 -1.81 15.63 31.87
N GLU A 106 -1.79 15.04 30.68
CA GLU A 106 -2.77 15.33 29.62
C GLU A 106 -4.09 14.54 29.81
N SER A 107 -3.97 13.29 30.26
CA SER A 107 -5.08 12.36 30.37
C SER A 107 -5.93 12.58 31.62
N PHE A 108 -5.35 12.60 32.82
CA PHE A 108 -6.06 12.73 34.10
C PHE A 108 -5.81 14.06 34.83
N GLY A 109 -4.75 14.78 34.49
CA GLY A 109 -4.37 16.01 35.19
C GLY A 109 -3.78 15.72 36.57
N LYS A 110 -4.12 16.55 37.58
CA LYS A 110 -3.62 16.38 38.95
C LYS A 110 -4.46 15.39 39.75
N GLU A 111 -3.85 14.76 40.76
CA GLU A 111 -4.56 13.92 41.71
C GLU A 111 -5.67 14.71 42.43
N ILE A 112 -6.76 14.02 42.75
CA ILE A 112 -7.89 14.59 43.49
C ILE A 112 -7.87 14.20 44.97
N ALA A 113 -7.19 13.09 45.32
CA ALA A 113 -7.08 12.62 46.69
C ALA A 113 -5.79 11.82 46.91
N LYS A 114 -5.38 11.74 48.18
CA LYS A 114 -4.22 10.99 48.66
C LYS A 114 -4.59 10.23 49.92
N THR A 115 -4.25 8.95 49.99
CA THR A 115 -4.48 8.09 51.16
C THR A 115 -3.18 7.39 51.56
N ILE A 116 -2.89 7.35 52.86
CA ILE A 116 -1.67 6.72 53.39
C ILE A 116 -2.06 5.41 54.09
N ASN A 117 -1.44 4.31 53.70
CA ASN A 117 -1.59 3.01 54.33
C ASN A 117 -0.30 2.64 55.08
N THR A 118 -0.31 2.84 56.41
CA THR A 118 0.85 2.60 57.28
C THR A 118 1.18 1.12 57.45
N GLU A 119 0.22 0.20 57.26
CA GLU A 119 0.46 -1.24 57.37
C GLU A 119 1.17 -1.81 56.13
N LYS A 120 0.86 -1.26 54.95
CA LYS A 120 1.50 -1.63 53.67
C LYS A 120 2.70 -0.76 53.30
N ASN A 121 3.07 0.21 54.15
CA ASN A 121 4.09 1.22 53.86
C ASN A 121 3.90 1.90 52.48
N ALA A 122 2.65 2.27 52.17
CA ALA A 122 2.27 2.74 50.84
C ALA A 122 1.41 4.00 50.87
N VAL A 123 1.47 4.78 49.79
CA VAL A 123 0.66 5.97 49.55
C VAL A 123 -0.08 5.83 48.24
N THR A 124 -1.40 5.92 48.27
CA THR A 124 -2.26 5.83 47.08
C THR A 124 -2.73 7.21 46.67
N TYR A 125 -2.48 7.57 45.41
CA TYR A 125 -3.01 8.77 44.76
C TYR A 125 -4.22 8.39 43.91
N THR A 126 -5.27 9.18 44.00
CA THR A 126 -6.52 8.97 43.26
C THR A 126 -6.67 10.06 42.21
N TYR A 127 -7.03 9.66 40.99
CA TYR A 127 -7.29 10.52 39.86
C TYR A 127 -8.69 10.19 39.31
N LEU A 128 -9.45 11.22 38.94
CA LEU A 128 -10.79 11.06 38.40
C LEU A 128 -10.99 12.03 37.24
N LYS A 129 -11.42 11.52 36.09
CA LYS A 129 -11.83 12.34 34.95
C LYS A 129 -12.80 11.57 34.07
N ASN A 130 -13.89 12.20 33.64
CA ASN A 130 -14.89 11.61 32.74
C ASN A 130 -15.33 10.20 33.19
N GLU A 131 -15.70 10.06 34.47
CA GLU A 131 -16.21 8.81 35.08
C GLU A 131 -15.22 7.64 35.09
N LYS A 132 -13.94 7.96 34.85
CA LYS A 132 -12.82 7.03 34.92
C LYS A 132 -12.01 7.32 36.19
N GLU A 133 -11.93 6.33 37.06
CA GLU A 133 -11.16 6.41 38.30
C GLU A 133 -9.86 5.62 38.18
N LEU A 134 -8.75 6.25 38.54
CA LEU A 134 -7.42 5.66 38.54
C LEU A 134 -6.79 5.83 39.92
N TYR A 135 -6.35 4.71 40.49
CA TYR A 135 -5.67 4.64 41.78
C TYR A 135 -4.26 4.13 41.56
N ILE A 136 -3.26 4.87 42.04
CA ILE A 136 -1.86 4.49 41.91
C ILE A 136 -1.21 4.51 43.29
N SER A 137 -0.78 3.34 43.75
CA SER A 137 -0.12 3.15 45.04
C SER A 137 1.40 3.11 44.87
N TYR A 138 2.09 3.87 45.70
CA TYR A 138 3.55 3.97 45.72
C TYR A 138 4.11 3.44 47.04
N ASP A 139 5.24 2.75 46.99
CA ASP A 139 6.04 2.44 48.18
C ASP A 139 6.61 3.73 48.78
N VAL A 140 6.47 3.93 50.09
CA VAL A 140 6.91 5.16 50.78
C VAL A 140 8.42 5.37 50.71
N ASP A 141 9.20 4.29 50.76
CA ASP A 141 10.66 4.37 50.84
C ASP A 141 11.30 4.41 49.45
N LYS A 142 10.70 3.72 48.48
CA LYS A 142 11.23 3.60 47.11
C LYS A 142 10.63 4.60 46.12
N GLU A 143 9.49 5.21 46.47
CA GLU A 143 8.74 6.14 45.62
C GLU A 143 8.34 5.58 44.23
N THR A 144 8.18 4.26 44.14
CA THR A 144 7.79 3.56 42.91
C THR A 144 6.43 2.91 42.99
N VAL A 145 5.75 2.78 41.84
CA VAL A 145 4.43 2.16 41.73
C VAL A 145 4.48 0.69 42.17
N THR A 146 3.63 0.32 43.12
CA THR A 146 3.49 -1.05 43.64
C THR A 146 2.16 -1.70 43.26
N GLU A 147 1.14 -0.90 43.02
CA GLU A 147 -0.20 -1.33 42.61
C GLU A 147 -0.88 -0.21 41.83
N LEU A 148 -1.62 -0.56 40.79
CA LEU A 148 -2.41 0.39 40.01
C LEU A 148 -3.78 -0.21 39.73
N SER A 149 -4.87 0.52 39.99
CA SER A 149 -6.24 0.10 39.66
C SER A 149 -6.98 1.14 38.85
N TYR A 150 -7.68 0.71 37.80
CA TYR A 150 -8.47 1.55 36.91
C TYR A 150 -9.91 1.04 36.82
N TYR A 151 -10.88 1.94 36.97
CA TYR A 151 -12.32 1.66 37.02
C TYR A 151 -13.11 2.59 36.11
N ILE A 152 -14.19 2.08 35.51
CA ILE A 152 -15.26 2.88 34.90
C ILE A 152 -16.50 2.83 35.79
N VAL A 153 -17.01 4.00 36.18
CA VAL A 153 -18.03 4.16 37.23
C VAL A 153 -19.46 3.92 36.72
N ASP A 154 -19.78 4.24 35.47
CA ASP A 154 -21.06 3.89 34.81
C ASP A 154 -20.83 3.57 33.33
N LEU A 155 -21.48 2.52 32.80
CA LEU A 155 -21.38 2.09 31.39
C LEU A 155 -22.53 2.63 30.52
N LYS A 156 -23.35 3.53 31.07
CA LYS A 156 -24.52 4.10 30.39
C LYS A 156 -24.37 5.61 30.20
N GLU A 157 -23.55 6.02 29.24
CA GLU A 157 -23.79 7.21 28.40
C GLU A 157 -22.60 7.41 27.44
N GLN A 158 -22.79 7.02 26.18
CA GLN A 158 -22.18 7.70 25.05
C GLN A 158 -23.31 8.05 24.08
N GLU A 159 -24.06 9.10 24.40
CA GLU A 159 -24.78 9.88 23.40
C GLU A 159 -23.98 11.15 23.07
N ASP A 160 -24.12 11.61 21.83
CA ASP A 160 -23.52 12.79 21.19
C ASP A 160 -22.09 12.69 20.60
N THR A 161 -22.00 11.96 19.49
CA THR A 161 -21.40 12.53 18.26
C THR A 161 -22.33 12.26 17.08
N LYS A 162 -22.89 13.33 16.52
CA LYS A 162 -23.86 13.31 15.41
C LYS A 162 -23.26 12.77 14.10
N GLU A 163 -24.09 11.99 13.41
CA GLU A 163 -24.25 11.89 11.95
C GLU A 163 -22.98 11.74 11.10
N GLN A 164 -22.52 10.50 10.99
CA GLN A 164 -22.21 9.87 9.70
C GLN A 164 -22.67 8.42 9.83
N GLU A 165 -23.66 8.01 9.03
CA GLU A 165 -24.10 6.61 8.96
C GLU A 165 -22.91 5.75 8.54
N GLN A 166 -22.23 5.15 9.52
CA GLN A 166 -21.33 4.04 9.32
C GLN A 166 -22.19 2.87 8.83
N ALA A 167 -22.01 2.54 7.55
CA ALA A 167 -22.40 1.29 6.95
C ALA A 167 -22.13 0.13 7.93
N SER A 168 -23.18 -0.43 8.51
CA SER A 168 -23.06 -1.66 9.31
C SER A 168 -22.45 -2.76 8.44
N SER A 169 -21.78 -3.77 9.03
CA SER A 169 -21.14 -4.90 8.31
C SER A 169 -22.03 -5.63 7.30
N GLY A 170 -23.35 -5.41 7.34
CA GLY A 170 -24.33 -5.97 6.41
C GLY A 170 -24.74 -5.04 5.27
N GLU A 171 -24.19 -3.84 5.14
CA GLU A 171 -24.55 -2.97 4.02
C GLU A 171 -23.98 -3.53 2.71
N LEU A 172 -24.88 -3.75 1.75
CA LEU A 172 -24.57 -4.30 0.45
C LEU A 172 -23.99 -3.20 -0.44
N MET A 173 -22.72 -3.36 -0.83
CA MET A 173 -22.00 -2.42 -1.70
C MET A 173 -22.21 -2.76 -3.17
N ALA A 174 -22.19 -4.04 -3.53
CA ALA A 174 -22.40 -4.48 -4.89
C ALA A 174 -22.96 -5.91 -4.98
N MET A 175 -23.63 -6.18 -6.10
CA MET A 175 -23.97 -7.53 -6.56
C MET A 175 -23.28 -7.77 -7.90
N ILE A 176 -22.55 -8.88 -7.99
CA ILE A 176 -21.82 -9.32 -9.19
C ILE A 176 -22.33 -10.72 -9.53
N GLY A 177 -23.30 -10.79 -10.44
CA GLY A 177 -24.15 -11.98 -10.61
C GLY A 177 -24.85 -12.33 -9.28
N ASP A 178 -24.63 -13.55 -8.80
CA ASP A 178 -25.19 -14.01 -7.52
C ASP A 178 -24.30 -13.67 -6.30
N THR A 179 -23.11 -13.12 -6.53
CA THR A 179 -22.15 -12.79 -5.46
C THR A 179 -22.45 -11.43 -4.86
N ARG A 180 -22.43 -11.35 -3.52
CA ARG A 180 -22.65 -10.12 -2.77
C ARG A 180 -21.34 -9.61 -2.19
N VAL A 181 -21.08 -8.33 -2.38
CA VAL A 181 -19.96 -7.60 -1.78
C VAL A 181 -20.51 -6.68 -0.72
N TYR A 182 -20.04 -6.85 0.51
CA TYR A 182 -20.46 -6.05 1.67
C TYR A 182 -19.42 -5.00 2.03
N TYR A 183 -19.84 -4.01 2.82
CA TYR A 183 -18.99 -2.89 3.25
C TYR A 183 -17.66 -3.34 3.85
N ASN A 184 -17.67 -4.34 4.73
CA ASN A 184 -16.46 -4.83 5.39
C ASN A 184 -15.42 -5.37 4.39
N GLU A 185 -15.85 -6.09 3.36
CA GLU A 185 -14.98 -6.55 2.28
C GLU A 185 -14.41 -5.38 1.50
N ALA A 186 -15.26 -4.45 1.04
CA ALA A 186 -14.82 -3.26 0.32
C ALA A 186 -13.78 -2.46 1.11
N MET A 187 -13.96 -2.35 2.43
CA MET A 187 -13.04 -1.65 3.29
C MET A 187 -11.66 -2.31 3.43
N VAL A 188 -11.55 -3.65 3.28
CA VAL A 188 -10.24 -4.32 3.25
C VAL A 188 -9.40 -3.78 2.09
N TYR A 189 -9.97 -3.71 0.89
CA TYR A 189 -9.28 -3.21 -0.30
C TYR A 189 -8.99 -1.71 -0.20
N LEU A 190 -9.98 -0.91 0.21
CA LEU A 190 -9.83 0.54 0.35
C LEU A 190 -8.79 0.93 1.41
N LYS A 191 -8.73 0.22 2.54
CA LYS A 191 -7.70 0.50 3.57
C LYS A 191 -6.32 0.06 3.18
N SER A 192 -6.19 -1.05 2.44
CA SER A 192 -4.91 -1.43 1.86
C SER A 192 -4.41 -0.35 0.88
N ALA A 193 -5.26 0.09 -0.06
CA ALA A 193 -4.92 1.19 -0.97
C ALA A 193 -4.58 2.47 -0.19
N GLN A 194 -5.36 2.80 0.84
CA GLN A 194 -5.14 3.99 1.66
C GLN A 194 -3.75 3.99 2.31
N GLN A 195 -3.40 2.90 2.98
CA GLN A 195 -2.11 2.77 3.66
C GLN A 195 -0.94 2.93 2.70
N ASN A 196 -1.04 2.37 1.49
CA ASN A 196 0.04 2.43 0.50
C ASN A 196 0.28 3.85 -0.03
N TYR A 197 -0.79 4.57 -0.38
CA TYR A 197 -0.65 5.93 -0.90
C TYR A 197 -0.33 6.95 0.20
N GLU A 198 -0.92 6.85 1.40
CA GLU A 198 -0.63 7.78 2.49
C GLU A 198 0.82 7.69 2.97
N THR A 199 1.43 6.50 2.91
CA THR A 199 2.84 6.30 3.29
C THR A 199 3.79 7.15 2.44
N THR A 200 3.48 7.35 1.16
CA THR A 200 4.33 8.09 0.22
C THR A 200 3.88 9.55 0.02
N TYR A 201 2.58 9.79 -0.03
CA TYR A 201 2.02 11.07 -0.48
C TYR A 201 1.27 11.85 0.62
N GLY A 202 1.08 11.24 1.80
CA GLY A 202 0.32 11.83 2.90
C GLY A 202 -1.20 11.80 2.70
N LYS A 203 -1.94 12.27 3.71
CA LYS A 203 -3.42 12.17 3.76
C LYS A 203 -4.14 13.09 2.79
N ASP A 204 -3.53 14.21 2.41
CA ASP A 204 -4.16 15.20 1.53
C ASP A 204 -4.29 14.69 0.08
N VAL A 205 -3.61 13.59 -0.26
CA VAL A 205 -3.64 13.00 -1.61
C VAL A 205 -5.07 12.68 -2.07
N TRP A 206 -5.96 12.27 -1.16
CA TRP A 206 -7.32 11.84 -1.49
C TRP A 206 -8.18 12.95 -2.09
N ASN A 207 -7.89 14.19 -1.73
CA ASN A 207 -8.61 15.38 -2.19
C ASN A 207 -7.95 16.04 -3.41
N ALA A 208 -6.81 15.53 -3.88
CA ALA A 208 -6.09 16.10 -5.01
C ALA A 208 -6.79 15.78 -6.34
N ASP A 209 -7.00 16.80 -7.18
CA ASP A 209 -7.38 16.64 -8.59
C ASP A 209 -6.11 16.55 -9.45
N ILE A 210 -5.59 15.34 -9.59
CA ILE A 210 -4.32 15.08 -10.29
C ILE A 210 -4.47 15.27 -11.81
N LEU A 211 -5.68 15.04 -12.35
CA LEU A 211 -5.94 15.08 -13.79
C LEU A 211 -6.46 16.45 -14.27
N GLY A 212 -6.78 17.37 -13.35
CA GLY A 212 -7.35 18.68 -13.65
C GLY A 212 -8.75 18.61 -14.25
N ASN A 213 -9.46 17.50 -14.06
CA ASN A 213 -10.76 17.22 -14.65
C ASN A 213 -11.92 17.36 -13.64
N GLY A 214 -11.63 17.79 -12.40
CA GLY A 214 -12.57 17.93 -11.30
C GLY A 214 -12.82 16.65 -10.50
N GLU A 215 -12.16 15.55 -10.83
CA GLU A 215 -12.26 14.28 -10.10
C GLU A 215 -11.12 14.16 -9.08
N THR A 216 -11.47 13.81 -7.84
CA THR A 216 -10.45 13.63 -6.79
C THR A 216 -9.74 12.28 -6.94
N PHE A 217 -8.49 12.21 -6.50
CA PHE A 217 -7.74 10.95 -6.47
C PHE A 217 -8.46 9.88 -5.65
N GLY A 218 -9.12 10.24 -4.55
CA GLY A 218 -9.96 9.32 -3.79
C GLY A 218 -11.13 8.74 -4.60
N SER A 219 -11.78 9.54 -5.46
CA SER A 219 -12.80 9.04 -6.39
C SER A 219 -12.21 8.00 -7.34
N MET A 220 -11.05 8.30 -7.94
CA MET A 220 -10.37 7.39 -8.87
C MET A 220 -10.01 6.05 -8.21
N ILE A 221 -9.46 6.08 -6.99
CA ILE A 221 -9.11 4.85 -6.25
C ILE A 221 -10.35 4.06 -5.85
N LYS A 222 -11.46 4.71 -5.51
CA LYS A 222 -12.73 4.00 -5.25
C LYS A 222 -13.25 3.31 -6.50
N ASP A 223 -13.17 3.95 -7.66
CA ASP A 223 -13.58 3.33 -8.93
C ASP A 223 -12.67 2.14 -9.29
N GLU A 224 -11.37 2.26 -9.05
CA GLU A 224 -10.41 1.17 -9.27
C GLU A 224 -10.68 -0.02 -8.32
N VAL A 225 -10.93 0.25 -7.03
CA VAL A 225 -11.18 -0.81 -6.06
C VAL A 225 -12.48 -1.58 -6.36
N ILE A 226 -13.57 -0.90 -6.76
CA ILE A 226 -14.79 -1.64 -7.11
C ILE A 226 -14.62 -2.46 -8.39
N HIS A 227 -13.84 -1.97 -9.36
CA HIS A 227 -13.47 -2.75 -10.54
C HIS A 227 -12.66 -3.99 -10.15
N GLN A 228 -11.64 -3.85 -9.31
CA GLN A 228 -10.82 -4.97 -8.83
C GLN A 228 -11.67 -6.03 -8.12
N ILE A 229 -12.55 -5.62 -7.20
CA ILE A 229 -13.45 -6.56 -6.50
C ILE A 229 -14.33 -7.29 -7.51
N THR A 230 -14.88 -6.56 -8.50
CA THR A 230 -15.71 -7.13 -9.56
C THR A 230 -14.96 -8.16 -10.40
N GLU A 231 -13.71 -7.86 -10.78
CA GLU A 231 -12.82 -8.78 -11.49
C GLU A 231 -12.58 -10.05 -10.69
N LEU A 232 -12.20 -9.93 -9.41
CA LEU A 232 -11.95 -11.06 -8.53
C LEU A 232 -13.21 -11.95 -8.38
N LYS A 233 -14.40 -11.37 -8.21
CA LYS A 233 -15.63 -12.15 -8.07
C LYS A 233 -16.01 -12.90 -9.35
N ILE A 234 -15.82 -12.28 -10.51
CA ILE A 234 -16.05 -12.94 -11.82
C ILE A 234 -15.04 -14.08 -12.01
N ILE A 235 -13.75 -13.82 -11.78
CA ILE A 235 -12.70 -14.83 -11.93
C ILE A 235 -12.96 -16.02 -11.00
N ARG A 236 -13.31 -15.77 -9.74
CA ARG A 236 -13.69 -16.81 -8.76
C ARG A 236 -14.87 -17.65 -9.26
N ALA A 237 -15.92 -17.02 -9.78
CA ALA A 237 -17.10 -17.73 -10.29
C ALA A 237 -16.77 -18.57 -11.54
N GLU A 238 -15.91 -18.10 -12.43
CA GLU A 238 -15.43 -18.88 -13.58
C GLU A 238 -14.50 -20.02 -13.16
N ALA A 239 -13.62 -19.80 -12.17
CA ALA A 239 -12.79 -20.84 -11.59
C ALA A 239 -13.64 -22.01 -11.05
N GLU A 240 -14.73 -21.71 -10.33
CA GLU A 240 -15.67 -22.71 -9.82
C GLU A 240 -16.34 -23.50 -10.95
N LYS A 241 -16.78 -22.84 -12.04
CA LYS A 241 -17.39 -23.51 -13.20
C LYS A 241 -16.44 -24.47 -13.90
N GLU A 242 -15.16 -24.14 -13.92
CA GLU A 242 -14.13 -24.92 -14.60
C GLU A 242 -13.40 -25.91 -13.69
N GLY A 243 -13.70 -25.90 -12.38
CA GLY A 243 -13.06 -26.77 -11.40
C GLY A 243 -11.61 -26.39 -11.10
N ILE A 244 -11.24 -25.11 -11.30
CA ILE A 244 -9.95 -24.58 -10.86
C ILE A 244 -10.08 -24.23 -9.38
N THR A 245 -9.33 -24.92 -8.53
CA THR A 245 -9.33 -24.69 -7.07
C THR A 245 -7.90 -24.51 -6.54
N LEU A 246 -7.77 -23.80 -5.43
CA LEU A 246 -6.54 -23.78 -4.66
C LEU A 246 -6.23 -25.17 -4.10
N SER A 247 -4.94 -25.50 -4.03
CA SER A 247 -4.39 -26.66 -3.34
C SER A 247 -4.36 -26.42 -1.83
N GLU A 248 -4.11 -27.48 -1.07
CA GLU A 248 -3.97 -27.37 0.39
C GLU A 248 -2.83 -26.45 0.80
N GLU A 249 -1.74 -26.40 0.03
CA GLU A 249 -0.58 -25.53 0.27
C GLU A 249 -0.94 -24.06 0.00
N GLU A 250 -1.52 -23.75 -1.16
CA GLU A 250 -1.95 -22.38 -1.49
C GLU A 250 -3.01 -21.85 -0.50
N LEU A 251 -3.92 -22.72 -0.02
CA LEU A 251 -4.87 -22.35 1.02
C LEU A 251 -4.19 -22.10 2.37
N ALA A 252 -3.17 -22.89 2.72
CA ALA A 252 -2.40 -22.67 3.94
C ALA A 252 -1.66 -21.33 3.89
N ASP A 253 -1.10 -20.97 2.73
CA ASP A 253 -0.44 -19.68 2.51
C ASP A 253 -1.43 -18.51 2.63
N ALA A 254 -2.59 -18.57 1.95
CA ALA A 254 -3.65 -17.57 2.11
C ALA A 254 -4.08 -17.39 3.58
N ASN A 255 -4.20 -18.51 4.31
CA ASN A 255 -4.56 -18.47 5.72
C ASN A 255 -3.45 -17.86 6.60
N ALA A 256 -2.19 -18.14 6.29
CA ALA A 256 -1.05 -17.57 7.00
C ALA A 256 -0.98 -16.05 6.78
N TYR A 257 -1.09 -15.58 5.54
CA TYR A 257 -1.12 -14.15 5.22
C TYR A 257 -2.31 -13.43 5.85
N ALA A 258 -3.50 -14.02 5.77
CA ALA A 258 -4.70 -13.47 6.39
C ALA A 258 -4.56 -13.32 7.91
N LYS A 259 -3.97 -14.32 8.57
CA LYS A 259 -3.71 -14.29 10.01
C LYS A 259 -2.70 -13.20 10.36
N GLU A 260 -1.58 -13.13 9.64
CA GLU A 260 -0.54 -12.13 9.88
C GLU A 260 -1.08 -10.71 9.68
N HIS A 261 -1.84 -10.48 8.60
CA HIS A 261 -2.54 -9.23 8.34
C HIS A 261 -3.51 -8.90 9.48
N PHE A 262 -4.36 -9.86 9.87
CA PHE A 262 -5.35 -9.65 10.93
C PHE A 262 -4.71 -9.29 12.27
N GLU A 263 -3.59 -9.93 12.61
CA GLU A 263 -2.80 -9.63 13.82
C GLU A 263 -2.14 -8.25 13.78
N GLY A 264 -1.88 -7.73 12.58
CA GLY A 264 -1.33 -6.39 12.36
C GLY A 264 -2.36 -5.25 12.36
N LEU A 265 -3.67 -5.54 12.28
CA LEU A 265 -4.71 -4.52 12.26
C LEU A 265 -4.98 -3.91 13.64
N SER A 266 -5.21 -2.60 13.68
CA SER A 266 -5.60 -1.92 14.90
C SER A 266 -6.99 -2.40 15.38
N SER A 267 -7.20 -2.41 16.69
CA SER A 267 -8.51 -2.77 17.25
C SER A 267 -9.62 -1.79 16.83
N GLU A 268 -9.25 -0.53 16.54
CA GLU A 268 -10.14 0.47 15.99
C GLU A 268 -10.59 0.07 14.58
N ASP A 269 -9.66 -0.27 13.68
CA ASP A 269 -9.98 -0.66 12.30
C ASP A 269 -10.78 -1.96 12.24
N ILE A 270 -10.44 -2.95 13.06
CA ILE A 270 -11.21 -4.20 13.18
C ILE A 270 -12.65 -3.91 13.61
N SER A 271 -12.85 -2.99 14.57
CA SER A 271 -14.20 -2.66 15.06
C SER A 271 -14.97 -1.76 14.09
N LYS A 272 -14.29 -0.78 13.48
CA LYS A 272 -14.88 0.23 12.61
C LYS A 272 -15.28 -0.33 11.25
N TYR A 273 -14.45 -1.21 10.69
CA TYR A 273 -14.70 -1.83 9.38
C TYR A 273 -15.18 -3.27 9.49
N LEU A 274 -15.30 -3.80 10.72
CA LEU A 274 -15.86 -5.12 11.00
C LEU A 274 -15.10 -6.23 10.25
N ILE A 275 -13.79 -6.04 10.15
CA ILE A 275 -12.86 -6.98 9.51
C ILE A 275 -12.76 -8.21 10.39
N THR A 276 -12.83 -9.39 9.77
CA THR A 276 -12.63 -10.66 10.46
C THR A 276 -11.49 -11.41 9.80
N GLU A 277 -10.83 -12.28 10.57
CA GLU A 277 -9.80 -13.16 10.02
C GLU A 277 -10.37 -14.01 8.87
N GLU A 278 -11.61 -14.51 9.00
CA GLU A 278 -12.29 -15.28 7.94
C GLU A 278 -12.49 -14.46 6.65
N LEU A 279 -12.88 -13.20 6.78
CA LEU A 279 -12.98 -12.29 5.63
C LEU A 279 -11.62 -12.13 4.95
N LEU A 280 -10.55 -11.91 5.72
CA LEU A 280 -9.21 -11.79 5.16
C LEU A 280 -8.77 -13.09 4.48
N ARG A 281 -9.05 -14.25 5.07
CA ARG A 281 -8.77 -15.55 4.44
C ARG A 281 -9.45 -15.67 3.08
N GLN A 282 -10.71 -15.23 2.98
CA GLN A 282 -11.44 -15.20 1.70
C GLN A 282 -10.80 -14.23 0.71
N VAL A 283 -10.45 -13.01 1.14
CA VAL A 283 -9.78 -12.02 0.28
C VAL A 283 -8.45 -12.57 -0.25
N TYR A 284 -7.59 -13.13 0.60
CA TYR A 284 -6.31 -13.71 0.17
C TYR A 284 -6.51 -14.94 -0.72
N ALA A 285 -7.48 -15.80 -0.42
CA ALA A 285 -7.81 -16.96 -1.25
C ALA A 285 -8.33 -16.55 -2.63
N ASP A 286 -9.22 -15.54 -2.71
CA ASP A 286 -9.75 -15.03 -3.98
C ASP A 286 -8.61 -14.45 -4.85
N ASN A 287 -7.64 -13.76 -4.26
CA ASN A 287 -6.47 -13.22 -4.97
C ASN A 287 -5.55 -14.33 -5.49
N LEU A 288 -5.18 -15.31 -4.65
CA LEU A 288 -4.37 -16.45 -5.10
C LEU A 288 -5.09 -17.27 -6.17
N LEU A 289 -6.42 -17.41 -6.05
CA LEU A 289 -7.22 -18.11 -7.05
C LEU A 289 -7.19 -17.36 -8.38
N ALA A 290 -7.28 -16.03 -8.36
CA ALA A 290 -7.20 -15.23 -9.57
C ALA A 290 -5.84 -15.36 -10.27
N GLU A 291 -4.73 -15.34 -9.52
CA GLU A 291 -3.39 -15.62 -10.04
C GLU A 291 -3.33 -17.04 -10.66
N LYS A 292 -3.87 -18.04 -9.97
CA LYS A 292 -3.91 -19.42 -10.47
C LYS A 292 -4.73 -19.56 -11.76
N VAL A 293 -5.87 -18.88 -11.87
CA VAL A 293 -6.67 -18.86 -13.09
C VAL A 293 -5.88 -18.18 -14.21
N PHE A 294 -5.22 -17.06 -13.95
CA PHE A 294 -4.36 -16.39 -14.92
C PHE A 294 -3.26 -17.34 -15.44
N GLU A 295 -2.53 -17.99 -14.54
CA GLU A 295 -1.50 -18.97 -14.90
C GLU A 295 -2.08 -20.12 -15.74
N ASN A 296 -3.15 -20.76 -15.27
CA ASN A 296 -3.78 -21.89 -15.95
C ASN A 296 -4.27 -21.52 -17.36
N LYS A 297 -4.86 -20.33 -17.52
CA LYS A 297 -5.43 -19.87 -18.79
C LYS A 297 -4.41 -19.38 -19.79
N THR A 298 -3.25 -18.92 -19.31
CA THR A 298 -2.22 -18.31 -20.16
C THR A 298 -1.00 -19.21 -20.37
N ILE A 299 -0.93 -20.38 -19.72
CA ILE A 299 0.21 -21.31 -19.82
C ILE A 299 0.54 -21.75 -21.25
N ASN A 300 -0.46 -21.80 -22.13
CA ASN A 300 -0.31 -22.22 -23.53
C ASN A 300 -0.18 -21.06 -24.52
N VAL A 301 0.06 -19.83 -24.03
CA VAL A 301 0.33 -18.69 -24.92
C VAL A 301 1.55 -18.98 -25.80
N ASP A 302 1.60 -18.38 -26.98
CA ASP A 302 2.79 -18.47 -27.84
C ASP A 302 4.00 -17.84 -27.14
N ASN A 303 4.89 -18.70 -26.64
CA ASN A 303 6.14 -18.33 -25.99
C ASN A 303 7.32 -18.22 -26.96
N LYS A 304 7.08 -18.41 -28.27
CA LYS A 304 8.13 -18.24 -29.28
C LYS A 304 8.22 -16.76 -29.63
N VAL A 305 9.28 -16.14 -29.14
CA VAL A 305 9.66 -14.77 -29.50
C VAL A 305 10.95 -14.84 -30.31
N SER A 306 10.89 -14.33 -31.54
CA SER A 306 12.08 -14.32 -32.41
C SER A 306 13.09 -13.30 -31.91
N ASP A 307 14.38 -13.55 -32.13
CA ASP A 307 15.42 -12.57 -31.81
C ASP A 307 15.18 -11.24 -32.54
N LEU A 308 14.63 -11.27 -33.77
CA LEU A 308 14.32 -10.07 -34.53
C LEU A 308 13.24 -9.20 -33.86
N GLU A 309 12.24 -9.84 -33.26
CA GLU A 309 11.13 -9.19 -32.57
C GLU A 309 11.58 -8.57 -31.24
N ALA A 310 12.41 -9.29 -30.49
CA ALA A 310 12.89 -8.83 -29.19
C ALA A 310 14.17 -7.98 -29.25
N LYS A 311 14.83 -7.91 -30.41
CA LYS A 311 16.16 -7.30 -30.57
C LYS A 311 16.21 -5.90 -29.98
N GLN A 312 17.08 -5.71 -28.99
CA GLN A 312 17.38 -4.41 -28.41
C GLN A 312 18.73 -3.88 -28.90
N ILE A 313 18.76 -2.63 -29.36
CA ILE A 313 19.99 -1.90 -29.66
C ILE A 313 20.31 -0.95 -28.51
N THR A 314 21.59 -0.81 -28.15
CA THR A 314 22.05 0.23 -27.23
C THR A 314 22.88 1.25 -28.00
N ILE A 315 22.48 2.51 -27.95
CA ILE A 315 23.13 3.64 -28.61
C ILE A 315 23.39 4.78 -27.64
N GLN A 316 24.43 5.54 -27.90
CA GLN A 316 24.69 6.85 -27.30
C GLN A 316 24.43 7.93 -28.34
N GLN A 317 24.01 9.12 -27.91
CA GLN A 317 23.73 10.25 -28.77
C GLN A 317 24.44 11.54 -28.33
N ILE A 318 24.73 12.39 -29.32
CA ILE A 318 24.96 13.82 -29.15
C ILE A 318 23.84 14.53 -29.90
N LEU A 319 23.04 15.34 -29.21
CA LEU A 319 22.05 16.23 -29.82
C LEU A 319 22.56 17.66 -29.78
N ILE A 320 22.52 18.35 -30.91
CA ILE A 320 22.62 19.81 -31.00
C ILE A 320 21.29 20.33 -31.52
N ASN A 321 20.61 21.17 -30.74
CA ASN A 321 19.28 21.65 -31.06
C ASN A 321 19.29 22.59 -32.27
N SER A 322 18.21 22.54 -33.03
CA SER A 322 17.95 23.48 -34.14
C SER A 322 16.89 24.53 -33.80
N VAL A 323 16.52 24.61 -32.51
CA VAL A 323 15.50 25.49 -31.93
C VAL A 323 15.95 25.97 -30.54
N HIS A 324 15.44 27.12 -30.11
CA HIS A 324 15.51 27.57 -28.71
C HIS A 324 14.30 27.05 -27.94
N TYR A 325 14.51 26.67 -26.68
CA TYR A 325 13.44 26.36 -25.73
C TYR A 325 13.28 27.51 -24.75
N ASP A 326 12.05 27.99 -24.55
CA ASP A 326 11.74 28.88 -23.43
C ASP A 326 11.55 28.12 -22.11
N ALA A 327 11.34 28.85 -21.01
CA ALA A 327 11.20 28.27 -19.66
C ALA A 327 9.97 27.35 -19.54
N GLU A 328 9.01 27.51 -20.45
CA GLU A 328 7.79 26.72 -20.55
C GLU A 328 7.91 25.56 -21.57
N GLY A 329 9.10 25.35 -22.15
CA GLY A 329 9.40 24.24 -23.07
C GLY A 329 8.91 24.45 -24.50
N LYS A 330 8.49 25.66 -24.87
CA LYS A 330 8.05 25.98 -26.22
C LYS A 330 9.23 26.30 -27.12
N THR A 331 9.18 25.77 -28.34
CA THR A 331 10.24 25.92 -29.34
C THR A 331 10.09 27.18 -30.16
N THR A 332 11.20 27.88 -30.40
CA THR A 332 11.31 28.96 -31.38
C THR A 332 12.46 28.68 -32.34
N GLU A 333 12.31 29.05 -33.61
CA GLU A 333 13.34 28.78 -34.62
C GLU A 333 14.61 29.59 -34.34
N LEU A 334 15.77 28.95 -34.56
CA LEU A 334 17.05 29.65 -34.61
C LEU A 334 17.11 30.60 -35.80
N SER A 335 17.82 31.72 -35.66
CA SER A 335 18.20 32.56 -36.80
C SER A 335 19.09 31.78 -37.79
N ALA A 336 19.21 32.29 -39.01
CA ALA A 336 20.04 31.64 -40.03
C ALA A 336 21.51 31.52 -39.59
N GLU A 337 22.03 32.55 -38.92
CA GLU A 337 23.37 32.60 -38.36
C GLU A 337 23.56 31.58 -37.23
N GLU A 338 22.67 31.56 -36.22
CA GLU A 338 22.73 30.58 -35.13
C GLU A 338 22.61 29.14 -35.63
N LYS A 339 21.74 28.92 -36.63
CA LYS A 339 21.57 27.61 -37.26
C LYS A 339 22.84 27.16 -37.97
N ALA A 340 23.56 28.08 -38.61
CA ALA A 340 24.84 27.78 -39.25
C ALA A 340 25.93 27.45 -38.22
N GLU A 341 26.02 28.20 -37.12
CA GLU A 341 26.97 27.95 -36.03
C GLU A 341 26.69 26.61 -35.33
N ALA A 342 25.42 26.29 -35.04
CA ALA A 342 25.03 25.01 -34.47
C ALA A 342 25.34 23.84 -35.41
N TYR A 343 25.16 24.04 -36.72
CA TYR A 343 25.52 23.03 -37.72
C TYR A 343 27.04 22.84 -37.82
N GLU A 344 27.83 23.91 -37.78
CA GLU A 344 29.29 23.81 -37.73
C GLU A 344 29.76 23.09 -36.45
N LYS A 345 29.11 23.35 -35.31
CA LYS A 345 29.36 22.64 -34.05
C LYS A 345 29.13 21.13 -34.20
N VAL A 346 27.99 20.69 -34.77
CA VAL A 346 27.75 19.24 -34.95
C VAL A 346 28.71 18.61 -35.95
N GLN A 347 29.14 19.32 -37.00
CA GLN A 347 30.18 18.83 -37.92
C GLN A 347 31.51 18.61 -37.21
N ASN A 348 31.94 19.56 -36.38
CA ASN A 348 33.16 19.45 -35.59
C ASN A 348 33.07 18.31 -34.54
N LEU A 349 31.90 18.10 -33.94
CA LEU A 349 31.67 17.00 -33.01
C LEU A 349 31.69 15.64 -33.71
N LEU A 350 31.20 15.54 -34.95
CA LEU A 350 31.29 14.30 -35.72
C LEU A 350 32.75 13.90 -35.98
N GLU A 351 33.60 14.86 -36.35
CA GLU A 351 35.03 14.59 -36.58
C GLU A 351 35.74 14.17 -35.28
N GLN A 352 35.40 14.79 -34.15
CA GLN A 352 35.90 14.36 -32.83
C GLN A 352 35.40 12.96 -32.47
N ALA A 353 34.11 12.69 -32.66
CA ALA A 353 33.51 11.39 -32.38
C ALA A 353 34.21 10.25 -33.14
N LYS A 354 34.60 10.47 -34.41
CA LYS A 354 35.32 9.45 -35.21
C LYS A 354 36.68 9.06 -34.66
N THR A 355 37.26 9.86 -33.76
CA THR A 355 38.63 9.68 -33.24
C THR A 355 38.69 9.52 -31.72
N THR A 356 37.57 9.75 -31.02
CA THR A 356 37.54 9.63 -29.56
C THR A 356 37.55 8.16 -29.14
N ASP A 357 38.26 7.87 -28.05
CA ASP A 357 38.21 6.57 -27.38
C ASP A 357 37.00 6.46 -26.44
N ASP A 358 36.38 7.60 -26.09
CA ASP A 358 35.22 7.67 -25.20
C ASP A 358 34.16 8.62 -25.79
N PHE A 359 33.18 8.02 -26.50
CA PHE A 359 32.05 8.77 -27.06
C PHE A 359 31.14 9.31 -25.95
N ARG A 360 31.02 8.60 -24.83
CA ARG A 360 30.13 8.98 -23.74
C ARG A 360 30.60 10.27 -23.08
N ALA A 361 31.88 10.38 -22.76
CA ALA A 361 32.44 11.61 -22.20
C ALA A 361 32.30 12.80 -23.16
N LEU A 362 32.49 12.57 -24.48
CA LEU A 362 32.27 13.59 -25.49
C LEU A 362 30.80 14.04 -25.51
N ALA A 363 29.86 13.09 -25.41
CA ALA A 363 28.44 13.37 -25.40
C ALA A 363 27.97 14.09 -24.15
N GLU A 364 28.39 13.65 -22.97
CA GLU A 364 28.07 14.31 -21.69
C GLU A 364 28.58 15.76 -21.64
N ALA A 365 29.70 16.05 -22.29
CA ALA A 365 30.26 17.40 -22.33
C ALA A 365 29.60 18.34 -23.36
N ASN A 366 28.95 17.81 -24.40
CA ASN A 366 28.55 18.61 -25.57
C ASN A 366 27.09 18.46 -26.02
N SER A 367 26.42 17.38 -25.62
CA SER A 367 25.03 17.12 -25.99
C SER A 367 24.10 18.06 -25.24
N GLU A 368 23.09 18.55 -25.95
CA GLU A 368 22.03 19.40 -25.42
C GLU A 368 20.77 18.58 -25.07
N SER A 369 20.89 17.24 -25.04
CA SER A 369 19.89 16.32 -24.48
C SER A 369 20.35 15.83 -23.11
N GLU A 370 19.41 15.74 -22.16
CA GLU A 370 19.65 15.14 -20.85
C GLU A 370 19.89 13.62 -20.94
N THR A 371 19.31 12.95 -21.95
CA THR A 371 19.44 11.51 -22.12
C THR A 371 20.49 11.21 -23.19
N ILE A 372 21.63 10.70 -22.75
CA ILE A 372 22.77 10.38 -23.61
C ILE A 372 22.68 8.96 -24.19
N GLU A 373 22.11 8.01 -23.45
CA GLU A 373 22.12 6.60 -23.85
C GLU A 373 20.70 6.04 -23.86
N TYR A 374 20.39 5.27 -24.90
CA TYR A 374 19.12 4.59 -25.05
C TYR A 374 19.34 3.12 -25.32
N THR A 375 18.44 2.29 -24.80
CA THR A 375 18.26 0.91 -25.22
C THR A 375 16.83 0.72 -25.67
N PHE A 376 16.61 0.29 -26.92
CA PHE A 376 15.27 0.14 -27.49
C PHE A 376 15.17 -0.92 -28.60
N GLY A 377 13.95 -1.41 -28.82
CA GLY A 377 13.58 -2.28 -29.92
C GLY A 377 13.04 -1.51 -31.13
N ARG A 378 12.79 -2.22 -32.24
CA ARG A 378 12.20 -1.61 -33.44
C ARG A 378 10.81 -1.06 -33.14
N GLY A 379 10.54 0.18 -33.51
CA GLY A 379 9.30 0.90 -33.23
C GLY A 379 9.18 1.42 -31.79
N GLU A 380 10.20 1.22 -30.96
CA GLU A 380 10.23 1.59 -29.54
C GLU A 380 11.29 2.67 -29.24
N GLY A 381 11.91 3.23 -30.29
CA GLY A 381 12.81 4.37 -30.14
C GLY A 381 12.10 5.62 -29.61
N PRO A 382 12.86 6.65 -29.21
CA PRO A 382 12.30 7.90 -28.70
C PRO A 382 11.34 8.51 -29.72
N LYS A 383 10.07 8.68 -29.34
CA LYS A 383 8.98 9.08 -30.25
C LYS A 383 9.04 10.56 -30.60
N GLU A 384 9.66 11.34 -29.73
CA GLU A 384 10.00 12.74 -29.94
C GLU A 384 10.96 12.90 -31.12
N TYR A 385 11.86 11.93 -31.34
CA TYR A 385 12.78 11.98 -32.46
C TYR A 385 12.13 11.35 -33.69
N SER A 386 12.19 12.04 -34.83
CA SER A 386 11.60 11.55 -36.07
C SER A 386 12.14 10.15 -36.44
N SER A 387 11.38 9.40 -37.25
CA SER A 387 11.74 8.03 -37.64
C SER A 387 13.16 7.84 -38.24
N SER A 388 13.82 8.93 -38.69
CA SER A 388 15.21 8.91 -39.16
C SER A 388 16.20 8.51 -38.06
N PHE A 389 15.94 8.89 -36.81
CA PHE A 389 16.79 8.57 -35.66
C PHE A 389 16.85 7.05 -35.45
N GLU A 390 15.69 6.42 -35.35
CA GLU A 390 15.57 4.98 -35.14
C GLU A 390 16.17 4.19 -36.32
N GLN A 391 15.87 4.62 -37.56
CA GLN A 391 16.41 3.98 -38.76
C GLN A 391 17.94 4.03 -38.81
N ALA A 392 18.53 5.16 -38.46
CA ALA A 392 19.98 5.31 -38.40
C ALA A 392 20.58 4.40 -37.31
N ALA A 393 20.00 4.39 -36.11
CA ALA A 393 20.44 3.52 -35.01
C ALA A 393 20.49 2.04 -35.46
N PHE A 394 19.41 1.49 -36.01
CA PHE A 394 19.36 0.09 -36.44
C PHE A 394 20.19 -0.25 -37.68
N THR A 395 20.79 0.74 -38.34
CA THR A 395 21.75 0.54 -39.44
C THR A 395 23.17 0.34 -38.92
N LEU A 396 23.48 0.86 -37.73
CA LEU A 396 24.81 0.78 -37.14
C LEU A 396 25.16 -0.63 -36.64
N LYS A 397 26.46 -0.90 -36.64
CA LYS A 397 27.09 -2.03 -35.95
C LYS A 397 27.79 -1.56 -34.69
N THR A 398 27.98 -2.48 -33.75
CA THR A 398 28.73 -2.23 -32.51
C THR A 398 30.05 -1.52 -32.81
N GLY A 399 30.28 -0.38 -32.15
CA GLY A 399 31.44 0.49 -32.33
C GLY A 399 31.34 1.50 -33.49
N GLN A 400 30.27 1.49 -34.28
CA GLN A 400 30.10 2.44 -35.38
C GLN A 400 29.45 3.75 -34.95
N ILE A 401 29.80 4.81 -35.68
CA ILE A 401 29.24 6.15 -35.54
C ILE A 401 28.39 6.45 -36.77
N SER A 402 27.24 7.10 -36.59
CA SER A 402 26.38 7.54 -37.69
C SER A 402 26.92 8.77 -38.40
N ASP A 403 26.40 9.03 -39.59
CA ASP A 403 26.41 10.40 -40.13
C ASP A 403 25.51 11.32 -39.29
N ILE A 404 25.52 12.62 -39.60
CA ILE A 404 24.62 13.59 -38.96
C ILE A 404 23.18 13.28 -39.36
N ILE A 405 22.33 13.02 -38.37
CA ILE A 405 20.91 12.74 -38.56
C ILE A 405 20.12 14.01 -38.24
N SER A 406 19.31 14.48 -39.18
CA SER A 406 18.41 15.62 -38.94
C SER A 406 17.06 15.11 -38.42
N THR A 407 16.57 15.77 -37.36
CA THR A 407 15.23 15.63 -36.80
C THR A 407 14.61 17.02 -36.62
N ASP A 408 13.34 17.09 -36.19
CA ASP A 408 12.68 18.36 -35.89
C ASP A 408 13.29 19.06 -34.65
N TYR A 409 13.99 18.31 -33.79
CA TYR A 409 14.65 18.82 -32.59
C TYR A 409 16.03 19.39 -32.91
N GLY A 410 16.73 18.78 -33.85
CA GLY A 410 18.06 19.22 -34.26
C GLY A 410 18.84 18.14 -34.98
N TRP A 411 20.14 18.13 -34.72
CA TRP A 411 21.08 17.21 -35.35
C TRP A 411 21.64 16.24 -34.34
N HIS A 412 21.62 14.97 -34.70
CA HIS A 412 22.09 13.88 -33.86
C HIS A 412 23.32 13.22 -34.48
N ILE A 413 24.26 12.83 -33.62
CA ILE A 413 25.31 11.86 -33.93
C ILE A 413 25.12 10.68 -33.00
N LEU A 414 25.07 9.48 -33.56
CA LEU A 414 24.86 8.25 -32.81
C LEU A 414 26.15 7.44 -32.76
N TYR A 415 26.40 6.82 -31.61
CA TYR A 415 27.40 5.76 -31.45
C TYR A 415 26.68 4.48 -31.03
N CYS A 416 26.94 3.39 -31.72
CA CYS A 416 26.35 2.10 -31.40
C CYS A 416 27.20 1.38 -30.35
N VAL A 417 26.74 1.41 -29.10
CA VAL A 417 27.37 0.69 -27.98
C VAL A 417 27.21 -0.82 -28.17
N SER A 418 26.02 -1.27 -28.57
CA SER A 418 25.75 -2.67 -28.90
C SER A 418 24.64 -2.76 -29.93
N ASP A 419 24.91 -3.36 -31.09
CA ASP A 419 23.89 -3.63 -32.10
C ASP A 419 23.00 -4.83 -31.76
N ASN A 420 23.23 -5.49 -30.62
CA ASN A 420 22.38 -6.52 -30.02
C ASN A 420 22.68 -6.65 -28.52
N ASN A 421 21.98 -5.88 -27.68
CA ASN A 421 22.09 -6.01 -26.23
C ASN A 421 21.39 -7.29 -25.77
N GLU A 422 22.15 -8.33 -25.43
CA GLU A 422 21.63 -9.67 -25.11
C GLU A 422 20.76 -9.69 -23.85
N ASP A 423 21.15 -8.96 -22.80
CA ASP A 423 20.41 -8.89 -21.55
C ASP A 423 19.06 -8.20 -21.77
N ALA A 424 19.08 -7.01 -22.41
CA ALA A 424 17.87 -6.28 -22.73
C ALA A 424 16.97 -7.05 -23.72
N THR A 425 17.57 -7.76 -24.69
CA THR A 425 16.83 -8.61 -25.63
C THR A 425 16.16 -9.79 -24.91
N THR A 426 16.82 -10.39 -23.92
CA THR A 426 16.25 -11.47 -23.11
C THR A 426 15.09 -10.95 -22.27
N GLN A 427 15.26 -9.81 -21.60
CA GLN A 427 14.18 -9.15 -20.86
C GLN A 427 12.99 -8.81 -21.78
N ARG A 428 13.24 -8.28 -22.98
CA ARG A 428 12.18 -7.97 -23.93
C ARG A 428 11.40 -9.21 -24.36
N LYS A 429 12.04 -10.38 -24.49
CA LYS A 429 11.33 -11.64 -24.77
C LYS A 429 10.34 -11.97 -23.67
N GLU A 430 10.76 -11.86 -22.41
CA GLU A 430 9.89 -12.12 -21.25
C GLU A 430 8.72 -11.13 -21.21
N GLU A 431 8.98 -9.85 -21.47
CA GLU A 431 7.95 -8.81 -21.57
C GLU A 431 6.94 -9.08 -22.69
N ILE A 432 7.40 -9.50 -23.88
CA ILE A 432 6.52 -9.85 -25.00
C ILE A 432 5.64 -11.04 -24.63
N ILE A 433 6.21 -12.08 -24.00
CA ILE A 433 5.44 -13.24 -23.55
C ILE A 433 4.39 -12.79 -22.53
N ASN A 434 4.78 -12.03 -21.52
CA ASN A 434 3.86 -11.52 -20.50
C ASN A 434 2.77 -10.63 -21.10
N GLN A 435 3.11 -9.77 -22.07
CA GLN A 435 2.12 -8.98 -22.79
C GLN A 435 1.10 -9.88 -23.51
N ARG A 436 1.55 -10.93 -24.21
CA ARG A 436 0.64 -11.88 -24.87
C ARG A 436 -0.26 -12.61 -23.86
N ARG A 437 0.27 -12.97 -22.69
CA ARG A 437 -0.51 -13.59 -21.59
C ARG A 437 -1.60 -12.64 -21.10
N SER A 438 -1.23 -11.40 -20.82
CA SER A 438 -2.15 -10.33 -20.41
C SER A 438 -3.23 -10.05 -21.45
N GLU A 439 -2.87 -9.96 -22.73
CA GLU A 439 -3.82 -9.76 -23.83
C GLU A 439 -4.79 -10.92 -23.99
N LEU A 440 -4.33 -12.17 -23.86
CA LEU A 440 -5.18 -13.36 -23.88
C LEU A 440 -6.16 -13.37 -22.70
N PHE A 441 -5.66 -13.13 -21.49
CA PHE A 441 -6.49 -13.12 -20.29
C PHE A 441 -7.54 -12.02 -20.34
N ALA A 442 -7.19 -10.84 -20.85
CA ALA A 442 -8.12 -9.74 -21.04
C ALA A 442 -9.28 -10.08 -21.99
N GLN A 443 -8.99 -10.82 -23.07
CA GLN A 443 -10.02 -11.31 -23.98
C GLN A 443 -10.97 -12.29 -23.28
N LEU A 444 -10.41 -13.25 -22.53
CA LEU A 444 -11.20 -14.19 -21.74
C LEU A 444 -12.08 -13.47 -20.70
N TYR A 445 -11.52 -12.49 -19.99
CA TYR A 445 -12.27 -11.72 -19.01
C TYR A 445 -13.37 -10.87 -19.66
N GLU A 446 -13.13 -10.28 -20.84
CA GLU A 446 -14.18 -9.57 -21.60
C GLU A 446 -15.33 -10.52 -21.98
N GLU A 447 -15.03 -11.76 -22.35
CA GLU A 447 -16.04 -12.79 -22.62
C GLU A 447 -16.80 -13.21 -21.35
N TRP A 448 -16.10 -13.39 -20.22
CA TRP A 448 -16.71 -13.77 -18.95
C TRP A 448 -17.61 -12.68 -18.39
N SER A 449 -17.10 -11.46 -18.28
CA SER A 449 -17.80 -10.30 -17.70
C SER A 449 -19.11 -9.99 -18.42
N ALA A 450 -19.21 -10.26 -19.72
CA ALA A 450 -20.46 -10.12 -20.48
C ALA A 450 -21.61 -11.03 -19.98
N ASN A 451 -21.31 -12.07 -19.19
CA ASN A 451 -22.29 -12.99 -18.62
C ASN A 451 -22.73 -12.65 -17.19
N TYR A 452 -22.22 -11.55 -16.61
CA TYR A 452 -22.54 -11.16 -15.23
C TYR A 452 -23.23 -9.80 -15.21
N ASP A 453 -24.38 -9.74 -14.53
CA ASP A 453 -25.02 -8.48 -14.17
C ASP A 453 -24.29 -7.87 -12.97
N ILE A 454 -23.84 -6.62 -13.12
CA ILE A 454 -23.11 -5.89 -12.08
C ILE A 454 -23.98 -4.72 -11.62
N VAL A 455 -24.31 -4.70 -10.33
CA VAL A 455 -25.10 -3.65 -9.69
C VAL A 455 -24.33 -3.12 -8.49
N VAL A 456 -23.81 -1.90 -8.60
CA VAL A 456 -23.16 -1.20 -7.49
C VAL A 456 -24.17 -0.29 -6.81
N ASN A 457 -24.25 -0.37 -5.48
CA ASN A 457 -24.96 0.60 -4.65
C ASN A 457 -24.18 1.91 -4.66
N SER A 458 -24.45 2.76 -5.65
CA SER A 458 -23.69 3.99 -5.86
C SER A 458 -23.80 4.98 -4.71
N GLU A 459 -24.90 4.97 -3.96
CA GLU A 459 -25.11 5.85 -2.82
C GLU A 459 -24.18 5.45 -1.67
N ALA A 460 -24.25 4.17 -1.26
CA ALA A 460 -23.38 3.62 -0.24
C ALA A 460 -21.90 3.71 -0.63
N TRP A 461 -21.58 3.38 -1.89
CA TRP A 461 -20.21 3.46 -2.40
C TRP A 461 -19.67 4.89 -2.32
N LYS A 462 -20.45 5.88 -2.74
CA LYS A 462 -20.04 7.30 -2.70
C LYS A 462 -19.92 7.82 -1.27
N ALA A 463 -20.71 7.32 -0.32
CA ALA A 463 -20.65 7.72 1.08
C ALA A 463 -19.32 7.35 1.79
N ILE A 464 -18.56 6.38 1.27
CA ILE A 464 -17.26 6.01 1.83
C ILE A 464 -16.27 7.18 1.69
N SER A 465 -15.67 7.59 2.81
CA SER A 465 -14.63 8.63 2.85
C SER A 465 -13.28 8.04 3.22
N PHE A 466 -12.21 8.65 2.69
CA PHE A 466 -10.83 8.39 3.11
C PHE A 466 -10.41 9.25 4.31
N GLU A 467 -11.25 10.19 4.76
CA GLU A 467 -10.98 11.07 5.91
C GLU A 467 -11.05 10.37 7.28
#